data_AF-A0A6B3EQ44-F1
#
_entry.id   AF-A0A6B3EQ44-F1
#
_cell.length_a   1.000
_cell.length_b   1.000
_cell.length_c   1.000
_cell.angle_alpha   90.00
_cell.angle_beta   90.00
_cell.angle_gamma   90.00
#
_symmetry.space_group_name_H-M   'P 1'
#
loop_
_entity.id
_entity.type
_entity.pdbx_description
1 polymer ?
#
loop_
_entity_poly.entity_id
_entity_poly.type
_entity_poly.pdbx_seq_one_letter_code
_entity_poly.pdbx_strand_id
1 'polypeptide(L)'
;ELVFSLGLGDHVVAKDVTATFEQARKLPLVTRAHDVSAENVLSLHPTLVLAESTTGPAEAIEQIRDAGVPLVILDPAKSLDDVDTRIHAVART
;
A
#
# COMPACT_ATOMS: atom_id res chain seq x y z
N GLU A 1 -7.36 3.15 2.12
CA GLU A 1 -8.77 3.58 1.98
C GLU A 1 -9.24 3.59 0.53
N LEU A 2 -8.56 4.30 -0.39
CA LEU A 2 -8.98 4.41 -1.80
C LEU A 2 -9.35 3.09 -2.48
N VAL A 3 -8.56 2.03 -2.30
CA VAL A 3 -8.87 0.68 -2.83
C VAL A 3 -10.24 0.17 -2.35
N PHE A 4 -10.57 0.38 -1.07
CA PHE A 4 -11.87 0.01 -0.51
C PHE A 4 -13.00 0.90 -1.04
N SER A 5 -12.77 2.21 -1.16
CA SER A 5 -13.75 3.16 -1.70
C SER A 5 -14.08 2.89 -3.17
N LEU A 6 -13.14 2.30 -3.91
CA LEU A 6 -13.33 1.82 -5.29
C LEU A 6 -14.00 0.44 -5.37
N GLY A 7 -14.38 -0.18 -4.24
CA GLY A 7 -15.06 -1.48 -4.21
C GLY A 7 -14.13 -2.68 -4.36
N LEU A 8 -12.81 -2.49 -4.26
CA LEU A 8 -11.79 -3.53 -4.45
C LEU A 8 -11.23 -4.07 -3.13
N GLY A 9 -11.91 -3.82 -2.01
CA GLY A 9 -11.46 -4.21 -0.67
C GLY A 9 -11.19 -5.71 -0.51
N ASP A 10 -11.94 -6.55 -1.21
CA ASP A 10 -11.80 -8.02 -1.17
C ASP A 10 -10.47 -8.51 -1.77
N HIS A 11 -9.77 -7.66 -2.55
CA HIS A 11 -8.45 -7.95 -3.10
C HIS A 11 -7.30 -7.54 -2.16
N VAL A 12 -7.59 -6.86 -1.05
CA VAL A 12 -6.55 -6.38 -0.14
C VAL A 12 -6.18 -7.48 0.85
N VAL A 13 -4.94 -7.96 0.79
CA VAL A 13 -4.44 -9.06 1.64
C VAL A 13 -3.70 -8.60 2.89
N ALA A 14 -3.30 -7.32 2.95
CA ALA A 14 -2.55 -6.74 4.07
C ALA A 14 -2.67 -5.21 4.10
N LYS A 15 -2.20 -4.61 5.19
CA LYS A 15 -2.16 -3.15 5.36
C LYS A 15 -0.95 -2.69 6.16
N ASP A 16 -0.64 -1.40 6.07
CA ASP A 16 0.24 -0.73 7.01
C ASP A 16 -0.52 -0.29 8.29
N VAL A 17 0.22 0.18 9.28
CA VAL A 17 -0.34 0.59 10.59
C VAL A 17 -1.30 1.78 10.52
N THR A 18 -1.17 2.67 9.53
CA THR A 18 -1.96 3.90 9.42
C THR A 18 -3.38 3.67 8.87
N ALA A 19 -3.61 2.54 8.19
CA ALA A 19 -4.92 2.11 7.71
C ALA A 19 -5.82 1.61 8.86
N THR A 20 -6.38 2.57 9.60
CA THR A 20 -7.12 2.35 10.86
C THR A 20 -8.65 2.25 10.70
N PHE A 21 -9.19 2.40 9.50
CA PHE A 21 -10.63 2.31 9.23
C PHE A 21 -11.19 0.89 9.40
N GLU A 22 -12.48 0.79 9.74
CA GLU A 22 -13.14 -0.46 10.16
C GLU A 22 -12.99 -1.61 9.16
N GLN A 23 -13.16 -1.35 7.87
CA GLN A 23 -13.10 -2.38 6.82
C GLN A 23 -11.71 -3.03 6.73
N ALA A 24 -10.64 -2.31 7.08
CA ALA A 24 -9.28 -2.83 7.08
C ALA A 24 -8.84 -3.39 8.44
N ARG A 25 -9.69 -3.34 9.49
CA ARG A 25 -9.26 -3.65 10.87
C ARG A 25 -8.71 -5.07 11.05
N LYS A 26 -9.22 -6.04 10.28
CA LYS A 26 -8.83 -7.46 10.36
C LYS A 26 -7.66 -7.82 9.45
N LEU A 27 -7.20 -6.92 8.59
CA LEU A 27 -6.09 -7.21 7.68
C LEU A 27 -4.77 -7.35 8.45
N PRO A 28 -3.92 -8.32 8.06
CA PRO A 28 -2.55 -8.43 8.58
C PRO A 28 -1.77 -7.12 8.43
N LEU A 29 -0.96 -6.81 9.44
CA LEU A 29 -0.02 -5.69 9.40
C LEU A 29 1.29 -6.12 8.73
N VAL A 30 1.77 -5.34 7.78
CA VAL A 30 3.08 -5.54 7.13
C VAL A 30 4.16 -4.57 7.61
N THR A 31 3.81 -3.67 8.53
CA THR A 31 4.78 -2.77 9.17
C THR A 31 5.13 -3.22 10.58
N ARG A 32 6.36 -2.91 11.02
CA ARG A 32 6.78 -2.92 12.41
C ARG A 32 6.93 -1.46 12.84
N ALA A 33 6.02 -0.98 13.69
CA ALA A 33 5.78 0.45 13.85
C ALA A 33 5.47 1.11 12.49
N HIS A 34 6.25 2.12 12.08
CA HIS A 34 6.09 2.83 10.81
C HIS A 34 6.93 2.23 9.66
N ASP A 35 7.78 1.25 9.94
CA ASP A 35 8.70 0.68 8.96
C ASP A 35 8.09 -0.56 8.28
N VAL A 36 8.12 -0.60 6.95
CA VAL A 36 7.71 -1.76 6.15
C VAL A 36 8.70 -2.91 6.31
N SER A 37 8.17 -4.12 6.45
CA SER A 37 8.95 -5.35 6.38
C SER A 37 8.73 -6.04 5.04
N ALA A 38 9.77 -6.09 4.19
CA ALA A 38 9.72 -6.80 2.92
C ALA A 38 9.35 -8.27 3.09
N GLU A 39 9.90 -8.95 4.09
CA GLU A 39 9.57 -10.33 4.44
C GLU A 39 8.08 -10.52 4.71
N ASN A 40 7.49 -9.68 5.58
CA ASN A 40 6.07 -9.75 5.89
C ASN A 40 5.21 -9.52 4.63
N VAL A 41 5.57 -8.54 3.80
CA VAL A 41 4.87 -8.26 2.54
C VAL A 41 4.93 -9.48 1.62
N LEU A 42 6.12 -10.00 1.33
CA LEU A 42 6.33 -11.07 0.37
C LEU A 42 5.72 -12.41 0.82
N SER A 43 5.67 -12.67 2.14
CA SER A 43 5.04 -13.88 2.69
C SER A 43 3.53 -13.99 2.38
N LEU A 44 2.88 -12.86 2.07
CA LEU A 44 1.46 -12.81 1.71
C LEU A 44 1.22 -13.00 0.21
N HIS A 45 2.28 -13.26 -0.57
CA HIS A 45 2.23 -13.48 -2.01
C HIS A 45 1.44 -12.40 -2.78
N PRO A 46 1.73 -11.10 -2.56
CA PRO A 46 1.00 -10.04 -3.22
C PRO A 46 1.25 -10.04 -4.73
N THR A 47 0.23 -9.71 -5.50
CA THR A 47 0.36 -9.48 -6.95
C THR A 47 0.64 -8.02 -7.30
N LEU A 48 0.43 -7.11 -6.34
CA LEU A 48 0.65 -5.67 -6.46
C LEU A 48 0.85 -5.08 -5.06
N VAL A 49 1.78 -4.13 -4.94
CA VAL A 49 1.96 -3.30 -3.74
C VAL A 49 1.71 -1.85 -4.09
N LEU A 50 0.82 -1.20 -3.33
CA LEU A 50 0.61 0.24 -3.35
C LEU A 50 1.29 0.85 -2.13
N ALA A 51 2.17 1.83 -2.35
CA ALA A 51 2.88 2.52 -1.27
C ALA A 51 2.96 4.03 -1.56
N GLU A 52 3.14 4.84 -0.52
CA GLU A 52 3.46 6.26 -0.70
C GLU A 52 4.97 6.48 -0.87
N SER A 53 5.38 7.59 -1.49
CA SER A 53 6.80 7.96 -1.66
C SER A 53 7.55 8.18 -0.34
N THR A 54 6.82 8.33 0.77
CA THR A 54 7.33 8.41 2.14
C THR A 54 7.45 7.05 2.83
N THR A 55 7.03 5.96 2.17
CA THR A 55 7.09 4.61 2.73
C THR A 55 8.54 4.14 2.79
N GLY A 56 8.98 3.70 3.97
CA GLY A 56 10.32 3.19 4.18
C GLY A 56 10.35 1.96 5.08
N PRO A 57 11.56 1.42 5.36
CA PRO A 57 12.85 1.90 4.85
C PRO A 57 13.03 1.61 3.35
N ALA A 58 13.89 2.37 2.68
CA ALA A 58 14.09 2.26 1.23
C ALA A 58 14.51 0.86 0.81
N GLU A 59 15.37 0.21 1.61
CA GLU A 59 15.85 -1.15 1.39
C GLU A 59 14.71 -2.18 1.35
N ALA A 60 13.66 -1.98 2.17
CA ALA A 60 12.50 -2.87 2.13
C ALA A 60 11.70 -2.71 0.83
N ILE A 61 11.56 -1.47 0.35
CA ILE A 61 10.90 -1.16 -0.91
C ILE A 61 11.67 -1.75 -2.10
N GLU A 62 13.00 -1.65 -2.08
CA GLU A 62 13.87 -2.25 -3.08
C GLU A 62 13.78 -3.78 -3.09
N GLN A 63 13.79 -4.43 -1.92
CA GLN A 63 13.64 -5.89 -1.83
C GLN A 63 12.31 -6.39 -2.41
N ILE A 64 11.20 -5.67 -2.16
CA ILE A 64 9.89 -6.02 -2.72
C ILE A 64 9.92 -5.93 -4.25
N ARG A 65 10.52 -4.85 -4.79
CA ARG A 65 10.67 -4.64 -6.24
C ARG A 65 11.56 -5.70 -6.87
N ASP A 66 12.69 -6.01 -6.25
CA ASP A 66 13.67 -6.98 -6.74
C ASP A 66 13.14 -8.42 -6.70
N ALA A 67 12.17 -8.71 -5.82
CA ALA A 67 11.41 -9.96 -5.84
C ALA A 67 10.42 -10.08 -7.02
N GLY A 68 10.32 -9.05 -7.88
CA GLY A 68 9.49 -9.04 -9.07
C GLY A 68 8.02 -8.70 -8.80
N VAL A 69 7.68 -8.24 -7.60
CA VAL A 69 6.33 -7.79 -7.28
C VAL A 69 6.10 -6.39 -7.87
N PRO A 70 5.05 -6.19 -8.69
CA PRO A 70 4.67 -4.87 -9.16
C PRO A 70 4.47 -3.90 -7.99
N LEU A 71 5.12 -2.75 -8.05
CA LEU A 71 5.11 -1.74 -7.01
C LEU A 71 4.70 -0.39 -7.63
N VAL A 72 3.64 0.20 -7.11
CA VAL A 72 3.16 1.53 -7.51
C VAL A 72 3.37 2.48 -6.36
N ILE A 73 4.20 3.50 -6.59
CA ILE A 73 4.49 4.56 -5.64
C ILE A 73 3.59 5.76 -5.94
N LEU A 74 2.85 6.21 -4.95
CA LEU A 74 1.98 7.38 -4.99
C LEU A 74 2.60 8.52 -4.19
N ASP A 75 2.46 9.75 -4.66
CA ASP A 75 2.83 10.90 -3.85
C ASP A 75 1.78 11.18 -2.76
N PRO A 76 2.21 11.66 -1.58
CA PRO A 76 1.29 12.12 -0.55
C PRO A 76 0.45 13.28 -1.10
N ALA A 77 -0.85 13.30 -0.77
CA ALA A 77 -1.71 14.42 -1.14
C ALA A 77 -1.31 15.65 -0.33
N LYS A 78 -1.06 16.78 -1.00
CA LYS A 78 -0.68 18.05 -0.37
C LYS A 78 -1.80 19.08 -0.44
N SER A 79 -2.77 18.84 -1.30
CA SER A 79 -3.96 19.65 -1.55
C SER A 79 -5.17 18.77 -1.86
N LEU A 80 -6.37 19.35 -1.87
CA LEU A 80 -7.59 18.63 -2.24
C LEU A 80 -7.57 18.17 -3.71
N ASP A 81 -6.93 18.95 -4.59
CA ASP A 81 -6.83 18.62 -6.01
C ASP A 81 -5.98 17.36 -6.26
N ASP A 82 -5.06 17.04 -5.35
CA ASP A 82 -4.24 15.81 -5.43
C ASP A 82 -5.06 14.53 -5.19
N VAL A 83 -6.23 14.65 -4.54
CA VAL A 83 -7.09 13.50 -4.22
C VAL A 83 -7.58 12.83 -5.50
N ASP A 84 -8.02 13.61 -6.48
CA ASP A 84 -8.51 13.09 -7.77
C ASP A 84 -7.40 12.36 -8.53
N THR A 85 -6.21 12.95 -8.56
CA THR A 85 -5.01 12.33 -9.16
C THR A 85 -4.71 10.97 -8.54
N ARG A 86 -4.79 10.87 -7.20
CA ARG A 86 -4.54 9.62 -6.47
C ARG A 86 -5.63 8.58 -6.72
N ILE A 87 -6.91 8.98 -6.77
CA ILE A 87 -8.02 8.09 -7.13
C ILE A 87 -7.77 7.49 -8.51
N HIS A 88 -7.45 8.31 -9.50
CA HIS A 88 -7.18 7.85 -10.86
C HIS A 88 -5.94 6.97 -10.96
N ALA A 89 -4.90 7.24 -10.19
CA ALA A 89 -3.72 6.38 -10.13
C ALA A 89 -4.08 4.98 -9.63
N VAL A 90 -4.79 4.88 -8.49
CA VAL A 90 -5.22 3.59 -7.92
C VAL A 90 -6.21 2.87 -8.84
N ALA A 91 -7.11 3.58 -9.51
CA ALA A 91 -8.10 2.95 -10.40
C ALA A 91 -7.51 2.31 -11.67
N ARG A 92 -6.25 2.61 -12.01
CA ARG A 92 -5.56 2.09 -13.21
C ARG A 92 -4.59 0.95 -12.93
N THR A 93 -4.37 0.62 -11.66
CA THR A 93 -3.50 -0.49 -11.23
C THR A 93 -4.28 -1.79 -11.20
#